data_AF-A0A0G0T8Y1-F1
#
_entry.id   AF-A0A0G0T8Y1-F1
#
_cell.length_a   1.000
_cell.length_b   1.000
_cell.length_c   1.000
_cell.angle_alpha   90.00
_cell.angle_beta   90.00
_cell.angle_gamma   90.00
#
_symmetry.space_group_name_H-M   'P 1'
#
loop_
_entity.id
_entity.type
_entity.pdbx_description
1 polymer ?
#
loop_
_entity_poly.entity_id
_entity_poly.type
_entity_poly.pdbx_seq_one_letter_code
_entity_poly.pdbx_strand_id
1 'polypeptide(L)'
;SNMISSSSTSFSDHFICLSQLWNSPWGYGGSALGCTDGMSFKIGKFHSILFLLSLLLLLFNRLVIRLKRINIIILIVAAYTITMIFFMLPLSSFIWSIFPLTRYIQYPWRLLSFVTVGIGIMSAYIVASWKAPIIRLFTAGILITGTIIINAKLFIPQYQYLRNTEQFETKEELRFRISKISDEYLPKDINRPKNVRDIVQKAVSNTSSIQVKELSLKETLMRYEIISLKPQELQMNIAYFPGWIFFVNNHEVIPNIVSGIPSVTISAGMSIIEARFVNTPIRTVANCISLISIVACLALCTYGKKTNA
;
A
#
# COMPACT_ATOMS: atom_id res chain seq x y z
N SER A 1 -2.18 -19.19 4.64
CA SER A 1 -2.50 -18.77 6.03
C SER A 1 -3.71 -17.85 6.01
N ASN A 2 -4.85 -18.34 6.50
CA ASN A 2 -6.12 -17.58 6.59
C ASN A 2 -6.15 -16.71 7.87
N MET A 3 -5.06 -16.01 8.19
CA MET A 3 -4.90 -15.34 9.49
C MET A 3 -5.69 -14.04 9.61
N ILE A 4 -6.05 -13.41 8.49
CA ILE A 4 -6.75 -12.13 8.44
C ILE A 4 -8.19 -12.40 8.01
N SER A 5 -9.16 -11.62 8.51
CA SER A 5 -10.54 -11.69 8.04
C SER A 5 -10.57 -11.75 6.51
N SER A 6 -11.33 -12.69 5.94
CA SER A 6 -11.49 -12.74 4.49
C SER A 6 -11.89 -11.34 4.06
N SER A 7 -11.08 -10.72 3.21
CA SER A 7 -11.36 -9.38 2.71
C SER A 7 -12.83 -9.39 2.30
N SER A 8 -13.62 -8.49 2.89
CA SER A 8 -15.02 -8.30 2.50
C SER A 8 -15.12 -7.91 1.01
N THR A 9 -13.98 -7.65 0.38
CA THR A 9 -13.78 -7.30 -1.02
C THR A 9 -13.02 -8.40 -1.76
N SER A 10 -13.61 -8.90 -2.84
CA SER A 10 -12.95 -9.76 -3.82
C SER A 10 -12.39 -8.91 -4.95
N PHE A 11 -11.18 -9.20 -5.44
CA PHE A 11 -10.61 -8.46 -6.57
C PHE A 11 -11.49 -8.53 -7.82
N SER A 12 -12.29 -9.60 -7.96
CA SER A 12 -13.22 -9.80 -9.08
C SER A 12 -14.23 -8.68 -9.22
N ASP A 13 -14.56 -8.03 -8.11
CA ASP A 13 -15.63 -7.03 -8.05
C ASP A 13 -15.09 -5.62 -8.31
N HIS A 14 -13.77 -5.48 -8.51
CA HIS A 14 -13.08 -4.19 -8.58
C HIS A 14 -12.23 -4.03 -9.85
N PHE A 15 -12.51 -4.83 -10.89
CA PHE A 15 -11.93 -4.62 -12.21
C PHE A 15 -12.49 -3.35 -12.85
N ILE A 16 -11.66 -2.67 -13.63
CA ILE A 16 -11.99 -1.39 -14.26
C ILE A 16 -12.65 -1.62 -15.62
N CYS A 17 -13.72 -0.87 -15.90
CA CYS A 17 -14.28 -0.81 -17.24
C CYS A 17 -13.44 0.08 -18.16
N LEU A 18 -13.27 -0.33 -19.43
CA LEU A 18 -12.41 0.40 -20.38
C LEU A 18 -12.81 1.89 -20.51
N SER A 19 -14.10 2.19 -20.44
CA SER A 19 -14.63 3.56 -20.46
C SER A 19 -14.15 4.41 -19.29
N GLN A 20 -13.91 3.84 -18.10
CA GLN A 20 -13.47 4.55 -16.91
C GLN A 20 -12.01 5.01 -17.01
N LEU A 21 -11.16 4.27 -17.74
CA LEU A 21 -9.78 4.69 -18.03
C LEU A 21 -9.74 6.02 -18.81
N TRP A 22 -10.74 6.26 -19.65
CA TRP A 22 -10.92 7.52 -20.38
C TRP A 22 -11.73 8.55 -19.58
N ASN A 23 -12.83 8.11 -18.97
CA ASN A 23 -13.74 8.94 -18.20
C ASN A 23 -14.35 8.23 -16.97
N SER A 24 -13.80 8.51 -15.79
CA SER A 24 -14.29 8.15 -14.45
C SER A 24 -14.71 9.40 -13.64
N PRO A 25 -15.64 9.33 -12.69
CA PRO A 25 -15.91 10.43 -11.77
C PRO A 25 -14.67 10.78 -10.92
N TRP A 26 -14.54 12.05 -10.51
CA TRP A 26 -13.57 12.48 -9.50
C TRP A 26 -14.34 12.86 -8.25
N GLY A 27 -14.33 11.98 -7.25
CA GLY A 27 -15.09 12.15 -6.02
C GLY A 27 -14.58 11.25 -4.91
N TYR A 28 -15.26 11.26 -3.77
CA TYR A 28 -14.85 10.53 -2.56
C TYR A 28 -15.53 9.16 -2.38
N GLY A 29 -16.17 8.62 -3.42
CA GLY A 29 -16.74 7.27 -3.35
C GLY A 29 -15.67 6.19 -3.44
N GLY A 30 -16.07 4.93 -3.23
CA GLY A 30 -15.18 3.77 -3.32
C GLY A 30 -15.21 3.09 -4.69
N SER A 31 -14.45 2.00 -4.80
CA SER A 31 -14.60 1.05 -5.90
C SER A 31 -15.77 0.11 -5.62
N ALA A 32 -16.57 -0.20 -6.65
CA ALA A 32 -17.78 -1.00 -6.54
C ALA A 32 -17.89 -1.97 -7.71
N LEU A 33 -18.76 -2.97 -7.56
CA LEU A 33 -19.04 -3.93 -8.62
C LEU A 33 -19.59 -3.23 -9.87
N GLY A 34 -18.98 -3.51 -11.02
CA GLY A 34 -19.38 -2.95 -12.31
C GLY A 34 -18.66 -1.64 -12.62
N CYS A 35 -19.31 -0.74 -13.39
CA CYS A 35 -18.71 0.52 -13.83
C CYS A 35 -19.25 1.74 -13.04
N THR A 36 -19.75 1.54 -11.82
CA THR A 36 -20.46 2.55 -11.02
C THR A 36 -19.62 3.12 -9.88
N ASP A 37 -18.28 3.02 -9.99
CA ASP A 37 -17.34 3.50 -8.97
C ASP A 37 -17.46 5.01 -8.75
N GLY A 38 -17.30 5.42 -7.49
CA GLY A 38 -17.39 6.83 -7.09
C GLY A 38 -16.03 7.55 -7.01
N MET A 39 -14.94 6.85 -7.34
CA MET A 39 -13.58 7.40 -7.47
C MET A 39 -13.08 7.36 -8.91
N SER A 40 -11.93 8.01 -9.16
CA SER A 40 -11.37 8.12 -10.50
C SER A 40 -10.37 7.03 -10.81
N PHE A 41 -10.59 6.33 -11.93
CA PHE A 41 -9.59 5.47 -12.58
C PHE A 41 -9.07 6.03 -13.91
N LYS A 42 -9.34 7.31 -14.18
CA LYS A 42 -8.88 8.00 -15.38
C LYS A 42 -7.35 7.97 -15.46
N ILE A 43 -6.81 7.52 -16.59
CA ILE A 43 -5.41 7.77 -16.96
C ILE A 43 -5.21 9.27 -17.25
N GLY A 44 -6.25 9.92 -17.78
CA GLY A 44 -6.26 11.32 -18.16
C GLY A 44 -5.97 11.49 -19.65
N LYS A 45 -6.85 12.24 -20.33
CA LYS A 45 -6.82 12.41 -21.80
C LYS A 45 -5.46 12.91 -22.31
N PHE A 46 -4.87 13.87 -21.60
CA PHE A 46 -3.56 14.40 -21.91
C PHE A 46 -2.48 13.31 -21.89
N HIS A 47 -2.42 12.53 -20.81
CA HIS A 47 -1.48 11.41 -20.66
C HIS A 47 -1.71 10.30 -21.69
N SER A 48 -2.97 9.97 -22.00
CA SER A 48 -3.31 9.00 -23.06
C SER A 48 -2.81 9.46 -24.43
N ILE A 49 -2.98 10.75 -24.76
CA ILE A 49 -2.47 11.34 -26.01
C ILE A 49 -0.94 11.29 -26.05
N LEU A 50 -0.26 11.65 -24.96
CA LEU A 50 1.21 11.59 -24.89
C LEU A 50 1.72 10.16 -25.08
N PHE A 51 1.06 9.17 -24.47
CA PHE A 51 1.41 7.76 -24.68
C PHE A 51 1.29 7.36 -26.16
N LEU A 52 0.17 7.71 -26.80
CA LEU A 52 -0.05 7.43 -28.22
C LEU A 52 0.97 8.14 -29.12
N LEU A 53 1.25 9.43 -28.88
CA LEU A 53 2.27 10.19 -29.63
C LEU A 53 3.66 9.56 -29.48
N SER A 54 4.02 9.13 -28.27
CA SER A 54 5.28 8.45 -28.00
C SER A 54 5.38 7.12 -28.75
N LEU A 55 4.28 6.36 -28.81
CA LEU A 55 4.20 5.10 -29.53
C LEU A 55 4.30 5.31 -31.05
N LEU A 56 3.61 6.30 -31.60
CA LEU A 56 3.69 6.65 -33.02
C LEU A 56 5.10 7.09 -33.41
N LEU A 57 5.74 7.91 -32.58
CA LEU A 57 7.12 8.34 -32.77
C LEU A 57 8.10 7.15 -32.76
N LEU A 58 7.90 6.19 -31.85
CA LEU A 58 8.68 4.96 -31.78
C LEU A 58 8.54 4.13 -33.07
N LEU A 59 7.31 3.96 -33.56
CA LEU A 59 7.03 3.20 -34.78
C LEU A 59 7.64 3.88 -36.01
N PHE A 60 7.48 5.20 -36.14
CA PHE A 60 8.06 5.96 -37.25
C PHE A 60 9.60 5.87 -37.24
N ASN A 61 10.23 6.05 -36.08
CA ASN A 61 11.68 5.93 -35.94
C ASN A 61 12.18 4.51 -36.25
N ARG A 62 11.38 3.46 -35.99
CA ARG A 62 11.73 2.06 -36.30
C ARG A 62 11.59 1.74 -37.79
N LEU A 63 10.58 2.31 -38.45
CA LEU A 63 10.35 2.12 -39.88
C LEU A 63 11.40 2.83 -40.74
N VAL A 64 11.99 3.92 -40.23
CA VAL A 64 12.97 4.75 -40.95
C VAL A 64 14.42 4.44 -40.55
N ILE A 65 14.70 3.96 -39.34
CA ILE A 65 16.06 3.77 -38.80
C ILE A 65 16.18 2.41 -38.09
N ARG A 66 17.31 1.70 -38.26
CA ARG A 66 17.63 0.47 -37.49
C ARG A 66 17.44 0.70 -35.98
N LEU A 67 16.93 -0.31 -35.27
CA LEU A 67 16.62 -0.25 -33.83
C LEU A 67 17.85 0.18 -32.99
N LYS A 68 17.80 1.40 -32.44
CA LYS A 68 18.73 1.86 -31.41
C LYS A 68 18.34 1.24 -30.05
N ARG A 69 19.31 1.04 -29.15
CA ARG A 69 19.08 0.51 -27.79
C ARG A 69 17.94 1.22 -27.04
N ILE A 70 17.85 2.54 -27.17
CA ILE A 70 16.78 3.33 -26.55
C ILE A 70 15.38 2.96 -27.06
N ASN A 71 15.22 2.66 -28.36
CA ASN A 71 13.92 2.28 -28.92
C ASN A 71 13.46 0.92 -28.37
N ILE A 72 14.39 -0.01 -28.09
CA ILE A 72 14.08 -1.30 -27.45
C ILE A 72 13.59 -1.08 -26.02
N ILE A 73 14.28 -0.23 -25.25
CA ILE A 73 13.87 0.11 -23.88
C ILE A 73 12.46 0.73 -23.89
N ILE A 74 12.20 1.68 -24.78
CA ILE A 74 10.88 2.32 -24.90
C ILE A 74 9.80 1.33 -25.35
N LEU A 75 10.12 0.37 -26.22
CA LEU A 75 9.20 -0.71 -26.58
C LEU A 75 8.85 -1.58 -25.37
N ILE A 76 9.83 -1.93 -24.53
CA ILE A 76 9.62 -2.68 -23.29
C ILE A 76 8.73 -1.87 -22.33
N VAL A 77 8.98 -0.57 -22.18
CA VAL A 77 8.16 0.32 -21.35
C VAL A 77 6.73 0.43 -21.88
N ALA A 78 6.54 0.51 -23.20
CA ALA A 78 5.22 0.52 -23.82
C ALA A 78 4.47 -0.80 -23.54
N ALA A 79 5.13 -1.94 -23.75
CA ALA A 79 4.57 -3.26 -23.46
C ALA A 79 4.23 -3.42 -21.96
N TYR A 80 5.11 -2.97 -21.07
CA TYR A 80 4.86 -2.93 -19.62
C TYR A 80 3.62 -2.11 -19.29
N THR A 81 3.50 -0.90 -19.83
CA THR A 81 2.36 0.00 -19.57
C THR A 81 1.04 -0.63 -20.03
N ILE A 82 1.02 -1.22 -21.23
CA ILE A 82 -0.15 -1.91 -21.78
C ILE A 82 -0.50 -3.14 -20.93
N THR A 83 0.51 -3.88 -20.48
CA THR A 83 0.32 -5.05 -19.60
C THR A 83 -0.33 -4.64 -18.28
N MET A 84 0.14 -3.55 -17.65
CA MET A 84 -0.47 -3.04 -16.42
C MET A 84 -1.93 -2.61 -16.63
N ILE A 85 -2.24 -1.98 -17.77
CA ILE A 85 -3.63 -1.66 -18.15
C ILE A 85 -4.45 -2.93 -18.29
N PHE A 86 -3.93 -3.94 -18.99
CA PHE A 86 -4.61 -5.22 -19.19
C PHE A 86 -4.95 -5.92 -17.87
N PHE A 87 -4.02 -5.94 -16.90
CA PHE A 87 -4.24 -6.52 -15.58
C PHE A 87 -5.32 -5.81 -14.75
N MET A 88 -5.70 -4.58 -15.11
CA MET A 88 -6.82 -3.87 -14.48
C MET A 88 -8.18 -4.21 -15.09
N LEU A 89 -8.22 -4.88 -16.24
CA LEU A 89 -9.46 -5.19 -16.96
C LEU A 89 -9.99 -6.58 -16.58
N PRO A 90 -11.33 -6.80 -16.65
CA PRO A 90 -11.95 -8.09 -16.37
C PRO A 90 -11.40 -9.26 -17.20
N LEU A 91 -10.89 -8.96 -18.40
CA LEU A 91 -10.29 -9.93 -19.31
C LEU A 91 -9.08 -10.65 -18.70
N SER A 92 -8.40 -10.02 -17.73
CA SER A 92 -7.26 -10.61 -17.03
C SER A 92 -7.64 -11.52 -15.86
N SER A 93 -8.93 -11.64 -15.52
CA SER A 93 -9.41 -12.36 -14.32
C SER A 93 -8.90 -13.79 -14.19
N PHE A 94 -8.67 -14.50 -15.29
CA PHE A 94 -8.08 -15.84 -15.29
C PHE A 94 -6.66 -15.87 -14.73
N ILE A 95 -5.87 -14.81 -14.93
CA ILE A 95 -4.52 -14.71 -14.36
C ILE A 95 -4.62 -14.47 -12.86
N TRP A 96 -5.55 -13.61 -12.45
CA TRP A 96 -5.78 -13.30 -11.05
C TRP A 96 -6.21 -14.52 -10.24
N SER A 97 -6.97 -15.44 -10.82
CA SER A 97 -7.40 -16.67 -10.14
C SER A 97 -6.28 -17.72 -9.99
N ILE A 98 -5.28 -17.72 -10.86
CA ILE A 98 -4.15 -18.66 -10.83
C ILE A 98 -3.16 -18.31 -9.71
N PHE A 99 -2.83 -17.02 -9.53
CA PHE A 99 -1.77 -16.59 -8.62
C PHE A 99 -2.31 -16.23 -7.23
N PRO A 100 -1.94 -16.94 -6.14
CA PRO A 100 -2.48 -16.66 -4.80
C PRO A 100 -2.16 -15.26 -4.25
N LEU A 101 -1.04 -14.67 -4.70
CA LEU A 101 -0.57 -13.36 -4.28
C LEU A 101 -1.51 -12.22 -4.66
N THR A 102 -2.30 -12.39 -5.72
CA THR A 102 -3.20 -11.35 -6.25
C THR A 102 -4.33 -11.01 -5.28
N ARG A 103 -4.71 -11.96 -4.41
CA ARG A 103 -5.69 -11.76 -3.34
C ARG A 103 -5.26 -10.67 -2.35
N TYR A 104 -3.95 -10.48 -2.16
CA TYR A 104 -3.42 -9.43 -1.27
C TYR A 104 -3.36 -8.05 -1.94
N ILE A 105 -3.39 -7.99 -3.28
CA ILE A 105 -3.50 -6.71 -4.00
C ILE A 105 -4.89 -6.10 -3.77
N GLN A 106 -5.92 -6.93 -3.54
CA GLN A 106 -7.34 -6.60 -3.30
C GLN A 106 -8.04 -5.86 -4.45
N TYR A 107 -7.40 -4.87 -5.04
CA TYR A 107 -7.98 -3.95 -6.01
C TYR A 107 -7.10 -3.86 -7.26
N PRO A 108 -7.54 -4.41 -8.42
CA PRO A 108 -6.78 -4.35 -9.67
C PRO A 108 -6.38 -2.92 -10.06
N TRP A 109 -7.24 -1.93 -9.82
CA TRP A 109 -6.99 -0.53 -10.14
C TRP A 109 -5.77 0.09 -9.43
N ARG A 110 -5.22 -0.53 -8.38
CA ARG A 110 -3.93 -0.11 -7.79
C ARG A 110 -2.79 -0.14 -8.80
N LEU A 111 -2.92 -0.93 -9.88
CA LEU A 111 -1.93 -0.97 -10.95
C LEU A 111 -1.88 0.32 -11.79
N LEU A 112 -2.82 1.25 -11.60
CA LEU A 112 -2.79 2.57 -12.24
C LEU A 112 -1.51 3.34 -11.88
N SER A 113 -0.97 3.16 -10.66
CA SER A 113 0.32 3.75 -10.26
C SER A 113 1.51 3.24 -11.10
N PHE A 114 1.44 2.03 -11.63
CA PHE A 114 2.47 1.49 -12.53
C PHE A 114 2.30 2.03 -13.96
N VAL A 115 1.05 2.25 -14.38
CA VAL A 115 0.73 2.89 -15.66
C VAL A 115 1.25 4.33 -15.71
N THR A 116 1.12 5.10 -14.63
CA THR A 116 1.62 6.50 -14.60
C THR A 116 3.14 6.58 -14.75
N VAL A 117 3.89 5.67 -14.13
CA VAL A 117 5.35 5.57 -14.33
C VAL A 117 5.69 5.27 -15.80
N GLY A 118 4.99 4.29 -16.40
CA GLY A 118 5.17 3.93 -17.80
C GLY A 118 4.91 5.11 -18.74
N ILE A 119 3.80 5.82 -18.56
CA ILE A 119 3.45 7.01 -19.35
C ILE A 119 4.45 8.15 -19.14
N GLY A 120 4.96 8.34 -17.91
CA GLY A 120 5.99 9.33 -17.63
C GLY A 120 7.26 9.10 -18.44
N ILE A 121 7.75 7.86 -18.48
CA ILE A 121 8.93 7.48 -19.27
C ILE A 121 8.65 7.62 -20.78
N MET A 122 7.47 7.20 -21.25
CA MET A 122 7.06 7.39 -22.65
C MET A 122 7.04 8.88 -23.02
N SER A 123 6.49 9.73 -22.16
CA SER A 123 6.46 11.18 -22.38
C SER A 123 7.87 11.79 -22.45
N ALA A 124 8.81 11.27 -21.64
CA ALA A 124 10.21 11.67 -21.71
C ALA A 124 10.89 11.27 -23.03
N TYR A 125 10.44 10.19 -23.69
CA TYR A 125 10.95 9.81 -25.02
C TYR A 125 10.63 10.85 -26.10
N ILE A 126 9.47 11.52 -26.02
CA ILE A 126 9.13 12.65 -26.92
C ILE A 126 10.19 13.74 -26.75
N VAL A 127 10.49 14.14 -25.51
CA VAL A 127 11.51 15.16 -25.21
C VAL A 127 12.89 14.71 -25.69
N ALA A 128 13.27 13.46 -25.45
CA ALA A 128 14.59 12.93 -25.82
C ALA A 128 14.79 12.79 -27.33
N SER A 129 13.72 12.76 -28.12
CA SER A 129 13.78 12.64 -29.58
C SER A 129 14.19 13.95 -30.28
N TRP A 130 14.07 15.09 -29.60
CA TRP A 130 14.55 16.36 -30.13
C TRP A 130 16.07 16.47 -30.04
N LYS A 131 16.71 16.87 -31.15
CA LYS A 131 18.17 17.04 -31.22
C LYS A 131 18.66 18.29 -30.47
N ALA A 132 17.97 19.42 -30.62
CA ALA A 132 18.41 20.70 -30.07
C ALA A 132 18.06 20.83 -28.57
N PRO A 133 19.01 21.17 -27.69
CA PRO A 133 18.78 21.20 -26.24
C PRO A 133 17.73 22.24 -25.83
N ILE A 134 17.66 23.37 -26.54
CA ILE A 134 16.66 24.40 -26.28
C ILE A 134 15.23 23.91 -26.56
N ILE A 135 15.03 23.13 -27.62
CA ILE A 135 13.72 22.53 -27.94
C ILE A 135 13.35 21.48 -26.89
N ARG A 136 14.33 20.70 -26.39
CA ARG A 136 14.11 19.75 -25.29
C ARG A 136 13.63 20.47 -24.03
N LEU A 137 14.26 21.59 -23.68
CA LEU A 137 13.87 22.39 -22.51
C LEU A 137 12.45 22.95 -22.68
N PHE A 138 12.14 23.56 -23.81
CA PHE A 138 10.80 24.11 -24.08
C PHE A 138 9.73 23.01 -24.08
N THR A 139 9.97 21.89 -24.75
CA THR A 139 9.01 20.77 -24.78
C THR A 139 8.81 20.16 -23.40
N ALA A 140 9.86 19.96 -22.61
CA ALA A 140 9.73 19.53 -21.22
C ALA A 140 8.92 20.53 -20.39
N GLY A 141 9.21 21.84 -20.52
CA GLY A 141 8.48 22.91 -19.84
C GLY A 141 6.99 22.93 -20.20
N ILE A 142 6.66 22.77 -21.47
CA ILE A 142 5.27 22.67 -21.96
C ILE A 142 4.57 21.44 -21.38
N LEU A 143 5.21 20.26 -21.39
CA LEU A 143 4.62 19.04 -20.85
C LEU A 143 4.37 19.11 -19.34
N ILE A 144 5.33 19.63 -18.59
CA ILE A 144 5.22 19.84 -17.13
C ILE A 144 4.10 20.85 -16.83
N THR A 145 4.14 22.02 -17.46
CA THR A 145 3.16 23.09 -17.25
C THR A 145 1.77 22.65 -17.68
N GLY A 146 1.64 21.98 -18.83
CA GLY A 146 0.39 21.42 -19.33
C GLY A 146 -0.20 20.39 -18.37
N THR A 147 0.64 19.51 -17.81
CA THR A 147 0.22 18.54 -16.79
C THR A 147 -0.34 19.25 -15.55
N ILE A 148 0.34 20.28 -15.04
CA ILE A 148 -0.09 21.04 -13.87
C ILE A 148 -1.41 21.77 -14.16
N ILE A 149 -1.49 22.56 -15.24
CA ILE A 149 -2.66 23.38 -15.56
C ILE A 149 -3.91 22.51 -15.80
N ILE A 150 -3.78 21.42 -16.59
CA ILE A 150 -4.92 20.55 -16.91
C ILE A 150 -5.48 19.86 -15.66
N ASN A 151 -4.60 19.51 -14.71
CA ASN A 151 -4.98 18.79 -13.50
C ASN A 151 -5.19 19.71 -12.28
N ALA A 152 -4.91 21.02 -12.36
CA ALA A 152 -5.06 21.96 -11.25
C ALA A 152 -6.48 21.96 -10.66
N LYS A 153 -7.50 21.80 -11.51
CA LYS A 153 -8.90 21.69 -11.09
C LYS A 153 -9.21 20.49 -10.18
N LEU A 154 -8.35 19.47 -10.15
CA LEU A 154 -8.52 18.28 -9.29
C LEU A 154 -8.06 18.54 -7.85
N PHE A 155 -7.33 19.63 -7.60
CA PHE A 155 -6.86 20.03 -6.26
C PHE A 155 -7.89 20.88 -5.50
N ILE A 156 -9.15 20.84 -5.91
CA ILE A 156 -10.26 21.48 -5.22
C ILE A 156 -11.07 20.38 -4.53
N PRO A 157 -11.25 20.43 -3.20
CA PRO A 157 -12.03 19.41 -2.50
C PRO A 157 -13.50 19.46 -2.94
N GLN A 158 -14.13 18.29 -3.05
CA GLN A 158 -15.55 18.20 -3.43
C GLN A 158 -16.46 18.83 -2.36
N TYR A 159 -16.08 18.69 -1.09
CA TYR A 159 -16.68 19.36 0.04
C TYR A 159 -15.67 19.48 1.18
N GLN A 160 -15.94 20.39 2.11
CA GLN A 160 -15.21 20.55 3.36
C GLN A 160 -16.14 20.16 4.51
N TYR A 161 -15.60 19.47 5.51
CA TYR A 161 -16.36 19.18 6.72
C TYR A 161 -16.54 20.46 7.53
N LEU A 162 -17.76 20.68 8.06
CA LEU A 162 -18.06 21.77 9.00
C LEU A 162 -17.54 21.50 10.43
N ARG A 163 -16.87 20.36 10.63
CA ARG A 163 -16.38 19.86 11.90
C ARG A 163 -14.91 20.25 12.08
N ASN A 164 -14.54 20.71 13.28
CA ASN A 164 -13.15 21.09 13.58
C ASN A 164 -12.24 19.86 13.63
N THR A 165 -10.97 20.03 13.26
CA THR A 165 -9.96 18.95 13.23
C THR A 165 -9.84 18.23 14.57
N GLU A 166 -9.84 18.97 15.67
CA GLU A 166 -9.75 18.42 17.04
C GLU A 166 -10.83 17.36 17.33
N GLN A 167 -12.01 17.53 16.74
CA GLN A 167 -13.10 16.61 16.95
C GLN A 167 -12.89 15.29 16.20
N PHE A 168 -12.03 15.22 15.18
CA PHE A 168 -11.65 13.98 14.49
C PHE A 168 -10.49 13.25 15.18
N GLU A 169 -9.78 13.93 16.07
CA GLU A 169 -8.56 13.45 16.72
C GLU A 169 -8.81 12.94 18.15
N THR A 170 -10.06 12.93 18.61
CA THR A 170 -10.39 12.37 19.92
C THR A 170 -10.08 10.87 19.96
N LYS A 171 -9.72 10.36 21.15
CA LYS A 171 -9.38 8.94 21.31
C LYS A 171 -10.53 8.04 20.91
N GLU A 172 -11.76 8.44 21.19
CA GLU A 172 -12.98 7.73 20.83
C GLU A 172 -13.14 7.66 19.31
N GLU A 173 -12.93 8.77 18.59
CA GLU A 173 -13.04 8.82 17.13
C GLU A 173 -11.99 7.94 16.46
N LEU A 174 -10.74 8.07 16.87
CA LEU A 174 -9.62 7.29 16.33
C LEU A 174 -9.78 5.79 16.63
N ARG A 175 -10.12 5.43 17.86
CA ARG A 175 -10.21 4.02 18.30
C ARG A 175 -11.51 3.34 17.91
N PHE A 176 -12.60 4.07 17.68
CA PHE A 176 -13.89 3.49 17.31
C PHE A 176 -14.22 3.66 15.83
N ARG A 177 -14.38 4.91 15.37
CA ARG A 177 -14.94 5.18 14.04
C ARG A 177 -13.91 4.92 12.95
N ILE A 178 -12.68 5.40 13.14
CA ILE A 178 -11.62 5.26 12.14
C ILE A 178 -11.12 3.81 12.07
N SER A 179 -10.84 3.19 13.22
CA SER A 179 -10.37 1.80 13.28
C SER A 179 -11.34 0.81 12.62
N LYS A 180 -12.65 1.07 12.68
CA LYS A 180 -13.70 0.24 12.06
C LYS A 180 -13.56 0.14 10.54
N ILE A 181 -12.97 1.15 9.88
CA ILE A 181 -12.74 1.13 8.43
C ILE A 181 -11.60 0.17 8.06
N SER A 182 -10.69 -0.11 9.00
CA SER A 182 -9.52 -0.96 8.84
C SER A 182 -9.67 -2.32 9.55
N ASP A 183 -10.90 -2.72 9.88
CA ASP A 183 -11.17 -3.97 10.60
C ASP A 183 -10.87 -5.23 9.77
N GLU A 184 -10.69 -5.04 8.45
CA GLU A 184 -10.27 -6.08 7.51
C GLU A 184 -8.93 -6.71 7.90
N TYR A 185 -8.02 -5.93 8.51
CA TYR A 185 -6.68 -6.39 8.93
C TYR A 185 -6.67 -7.15 10.25
N LEU A 186 -7.79 -7.20 10.98
CA LEU A 186 -7.86 -7.97 12.23
C LEU A 186 -7.89 -9.48 11.94
N PRO A 187 -7.31 -10.28 12.85
CA PRO A 187 -7.52 -11.71 12.85
C PRO A 187 -9.00 -12.08 12.79
N LYS A 188 -9.31 -13.15 12.04
CA LYS A 188 -10.69 -13.65 11.82
C LYS A 188 -11.46 -13.84 13.11
N ASP A 189 -10.77 -14.30 14.14
CA ASP A 189 -11.39 -14.77 15.38
C ASP A 189 -11.56 -13.65 16.42
N ILE A 190 -11.13 -12.41 16.13
CA ILE A 190 -11.32 -11.28 17.03
C ILE A 190 -12.76 -10.81 17.01
N ASN A 191 -13.35 -10.73 18.20
CA ASN A 191 -14.64 -10.09 18.41
C ASN A 191 -14.53 -8.58 18.21
N ARG A 192 -15.17 -8.07 17.15
CA ARG A 192 -15.14 -6.64 16.82
C ARG A 192 -16.02 -5.85 17.79
N PRO A 193 -15.54 -4.72 18.34
CA PRO A 193 -16.33 -3.90 19.24
C PRO A 193 -17.57 -3.35 18.52
N LYS A 194 -18.75 -3.52 19.14
CA LYS A 194 -20.01 -3.00 18.59
C LYS A 194 -20.30 -1.59 19.10
N ASN A 195 -19.84 -1.29 20.31
CA ASN A 195 -20.01 0.00 20.97
C ASN A 195 -18.66 0.58 21.39
N VAL A 196 -18.63 1.90 21.61
CA VAL A 196 -17.43 2.62 22.07
C VAL A 196 -16.88 2.06 23.39
N ARG A 197 -17.77 1.56 24.24
CA ARG A 197 -17.43 0.97 25.55
C ARG A 197 -16.68 -0.37 25.44
N ASP A 198 -16.83 -1.06 24.32
CA ASP A 198 -16.22 -2.38 24.09
C ASP A 198 -14.76 -2.26 23.63
N ILE A 199 -14.27 -1.03 23.39
CA ILE A 199 -12.93 -0.77 22.89
C ILE A 199 -11.90 -1.06 23.96
N VAL A 200 -10.93 -1.90 23.60
CA VAL A 200 -9.74 -2.14 24.40
C VAL A 200 -8.96 -0.83 24.59
N GLN A 201 -8.78 -0.44 25.85
CA GLN A 201 -8.08 0.80 26.18
C GLN A 201 -6.56 0.63 26.38
N LYS A 202 -6.15 -0.55 26.87
CA LYS A 202 -4.77 -0.91 27.19
C LYS A 202 -4.49 -2.34 26.75
N ALA A 203 -3.25 -2.60 26.32
CA ALA A 203 -2.78 -3.93 25.98
C ALA A 203 -2.83 -4.88 27.18
N VAL A 204 -2.50 -4.39 28.37
CA VAL A 204 -2.63 -5.14 29.62
C VAL A 204 -3.33 -4.25 30.65
N SER A 205 -4.31 -4.80 31.35
CA SER A 205 -5.16 -4.07 32.29
C SER A 205 -4.98 -4.59 33.71
N ASN A 206 -5.10 -3.70 34.70
CA ASN A 206 -5.19 -4.10 36.10
C ASN A 206 -6.48 -4.88 36.34
N THR A 207 -6.39 -5.91 37.19
CA THR A 207 -7.54 -6.67 37.67
C THR A 207 -7.41 -6.86 39.19
N SER A 208 -8.41 -7.48 39.83
CA SER A 208 -8.32 -7.80 41.26
C SER A 208 -7.13 -8.70 41.62
N SER A 209 -6.61 -9.48 40.66
CA SER A 209 -5.47 -10.39 40.85
C SER A 209 -4.17 -9.93 40.22
N ILE A 210 -4.17 -8.82 39.45
CA ILE A 210 -3.02 -8.37 38.65
C ILE A 210 -2.81 -6.87 38.84
N GLN A 211 -1.60 -6.49 39.25
CA GLN A 211 -1.10 -5.12 39.17
C GLN A 211 -0.11 -5.02 38.01
N VAL A 212 -0.31 -4.02 37.15
CA VAL A 212 0.48 -3.79 35.94
C VAL A 212 1.16 -2.44 36.04
N LYS A 213 2.47 -2.43 35.83
CA LYS A 213 3.29 -1.24 35.69
C LYS A 213 3.94 -1.26 34.31
N GLU A 214 3.64 -0.24 33.51
CA GLU A 214 4.25 -0.06 32.20
C GLU A 214 5.71 0.38 32.35
N LEU A 215 6.63 -0.40 31.80
CA LEU A 215 8.06 -0.06 31.80
C LEU A 215 8.47 0.61 30.48
N SER A 216 7.95 0.12 29.35
CA SER A 216 8.19 0.70 28.03
C SER A 216 7.08 0.32 27.06
N LEU A 217 6.53 1.31 26.37
CA LEU A 217 5.52 1.11 25.32
C LEU A 217 5.96 1.86 24.06
N LYS A 218 6.29 1.08 23.03
CA LYS A 218 6.64 1.52 21.68
C LYS A 218 5.85 0.67 20.68
N GLU A 219 5.82 1.08 19.43
CA GLU A 219 5.10 0.39 18.35
C GLU A 219 5.61 -1.02 18.10
N THR A 220 6.90 -1.28 18.37
CA THR A 220 7.56 -2.57 18.19
C THR A 220 8.00 -3.24 19.48
N LEU A 221 7.75 -2.61 20.64
CA LEU A 221 8.16 -3.11 21.94
C LEU A 221 7.12 -2.78 22.99
N MET A 222 6.61 -3.80 23.67
CA MET A 222 5.77 -3.66 24.86
C MET A 222 6.47 -4.35 26.02
N ARG A 223 6.71 -3.63 27.12
CA ARG A 223 7.35 -4.16 28.32
C ARG A 223 6.60 -3.73 29.57
N TYR A 224 6.17 -4.73 30.34
CA TYR A 224 5.38 -4.56 31.56
C TYR A 224 6.03 -5.29 32.73
N GLU A 225 5.99 -4.68 33.89
CA GLU A 225 6.19 -5.32 35.18
C GLU A 225 4.81 -5.69 35.73
N ILE A 226 4.62 -6.96 36.07
CA ILE A 226 3.32 -7.50 36.46
C ILE A 226 3.47 -8.23 37.78
N ILE A 227 2.62 -7.89 38.74
CA ILE A 227 2.53 -8.57 40.03
C ILE A 227 1.20 -9.33 40.05
N SER A 228 1.28 -10.66 40.09
CA SER A 228 0.12 -11.56 40.08
C SER A 228 -0.05 -12.23 41.44
N LEU A 229 -1.27 -12.27 41.97
CA LEU A 229 -1.57 -12.94 43.25
C LEU A 229 -1.54 -14.48 43.15
N LYS A 230 -1.76 -15.04 41.95
CA LYS A 230 -1.81 -16.48 41.69
C LYS A 230 -1.26 -16.79 40.30
N PRO A 231 -0.84 -18.04 40.00
CA PRO A 231 -0.53 -18.44 38.64
C PRO A 231 -1.79 -18.32 37.76
N GLN A 232 -1.67 -17.70 36.59
CA GLN A 232 -2.79 -17.51 35.66
C GLN A 232 -2.30 -17.17 34.25
N GLU A 233 -3.21 -17.25 33.28
CA GLU A 233 -2.98 -16.74 31.93
C GLU A 233 -3.17 -15.22 31.89
N LEU A 234 -2.16 -14.52 31.42
CA LEU A 234 -2.22 -13.10 31.15
C LEU A 234 -2.57 -12.87 29.68
N GLN A 235 -3.77 -12.38 29.42
CA GLN A 235 -4.16 -11.92 28.09
C GLN A 235 -3.51 -10.57 27.77
N MET A 236 -2.88 -10.47 26.60
CA MET A 236 -2.40 -9.21 26.04
C MET A 236 -3.37 -8.79 24.94
N ASN A 237 -4.17 -7.75 25.18
CA ASN A 237 -5.20 -7.21 24.29
C ASN A 237 -4.62 -6.49 23.06
N ILE A 238 -3.80 -7.21 22.31
CA ILE A 238 -3.26 -6.84 21.01
C ILE A 238 -3.70 -7.88 20.00
N ALA A 239 -3.95 -7.49 18.76
CA ALA A 239 -4.21 -8.46 17.71
C ALA A 239 -2.95 -9.27 17.43
N TYR A 240 -3.06 -10.60 17.44
CA TYR A 240 -1.92 -11.45 17.11
C TYR A 240 -1.46 -11.21 15.67
N PHE A 241 -0.15 -11.09 15.50
CA PHE A 241 0.50 -11.02 14.19
C PHE A 241 1.81 -11.83 14.24
N PRO A 242 2.15 -12.61 13.20
CA PRO A 242 3.31 -13.54 13.22
C PRO A 242 4.68 -12.93 13.52
N GLY A 243 4.83 -11.61 13.44
CA GLY A 243 6.08 -10.91 13.79
C GLY A 243 6.28 -10.66 15.29
N TRP A 244 5.29 -10.94 16.14
CA TRP A 244 5.41 -10.76 17.59
C TRP A 244 6.04 -11.98 18.25
N ILE A 245 7.08 -11.74 19.05
CA ILE A 245 7.72 -12.71 19.95
C ILE A 245 7.47 -12.27 21.39
N PHE A 246 7.12 -13.21 22.26
CA PHE A 246 6.74 -12.96 23.65
C PHE A 246 7.78 -13.54 24.60
N PHE A 247 8.05 -12.83 25.69
CA PHE A 247 8.99 -13.21 26.73
C PHE A 247 8.37 -13.05 28.11
N VAL A 248 8.66 -14.00 29.00
CA VAL A 248 8.34 -13.94 30.42
C VAL A 248 9.65 -14.10 31.18
N ASN A 249 10.01 -13.10 31.99
CA ASN A 249 11.28 -13.06 32.72
C ASN A 249 12.50 -13.31 31.81
N ASN A 250 12.50 -12.69 30.63
CA ASN A 250 13.55 -12.78 29.62
C ASN A 250 13.70 -14.17 28.94
N HIS A 251 12.77 -15.09 29.18
CA HIS A 251 12.66 -16.36 28.46
C HIS A 251 11.57 -16.28 27.40
N GLU A 252 11.88 -16.70 26.17
CA GLU A 252 10.92 -16.74 25.08
C GLU A 252 9.81 -17.77 25.38
N VAL A 253 8.56 -17.38 25.15
CA VAL A 253 7.38 -18.22 25.35
C VAL A 253 6.53 -18.23 24.09
N ILE A 254 5.90 -19.36 23.81
CA ILE A 254 4.89 -19.47 22.76
C ILE A 254 3.56 -19.04 23.37
N PRO A 255 2.91 -17.96 22.88
CA PRO A 255 1.64 -17.52 23.43
C PRO A 255 0.53 -18.49 23.04
N ASN A 256 -0.43 -18.68 23.93
CA ASN A 256 -1.71 -19.29 23.58
C ASN A 256 -2.59 -18.22 22.92
N ILE A 257 -3.13 -18.49 21.73
CA ILE A 257 -3.93 -17.52 20.98
C ILE A 257 -5.41 -17.86 21.15
N VAL A 258 -6.12 -17.02 21.89
CA VAL A 258 -7.56 -17.17 22.13
C VAL A 258 -8.29 -16.06 21.39
N SER A 259 -9.16 -16.42 20.45
CA SER A 259 -9.93 -15.45 19.64
C SER A 259 -9.03 -14.40 18.96
N GLY A 260 -7.87 -14.81 18.43
CA GLY A 260 -6.91 -13.92 17.77
C GLY A 260 -6.13 -12.98 18.69
N ILE A 261 -6.25 -13.15 20.02
CA ILE A 261 -5.54 -12.38 21.04
C ILE A 261 -4.55 -13.29 21.77
N PRO A 262 -3.26 -12.91 21.89
CA PRO A 262 -2.26 -13.71 22.56
C PRO A 262 -2.42 -13.65 24.09
N SER A 263 -2.14 -14.77 24.74
CA SER A 263 -2.08 -14.94 26.19
C SER A 263 -0.81 -15.71 26.58
N VAL A 264 -0.23 -15.35 27.72
CA VAL A 264 0.99 -15.98 28.24
C VAL A 264 0.79 -16.40 29.70
N THR A 265 1.26 -17.60 30.04
CA THR A 265 1.20 -18.08 31.42
C THR A 265 2.18 -17.30 32.29
N ILE A 266 1.70 -16.79 33.43
CA ILE A 266 2.54 -16.12 34.43
C ILE A 266 2.40 -16.81 35.80
N SER A 267 3.50 -16.85 36.54
CA SER A 267 3.54 -17.35 37.91
C SER A 267 2.99 -16.32 38.90
N ALA A 268 2.68 -16.77 40.12
CA ALA A 268 2.43 -15.84 41.22
C ALA A 268 3.70 -15.03 41.55
N GLY A 269 3.51 -13.79 42.01
CA GLY A 269 4.60 -12.85 42.29
C GLY A 269 4.87 -11.89 41.13
N MET A 270 6.07 -11.31 41.13
CA MET A 270 6.49 -10.35 40.11
C MET A 270 7.03 -11.09 38.87
N SER A 271 6.60 -10.66 37.69
CA SER A 271 7.09 -11.13 36.40
C SER A 271 7.26 -9.94 35.46
N ILE A 272 8.29 -10.00 34.63
CA ILE A 272 8.52 -9.04 33.54
C ILE A 272 8.02 -9.67 32.26
N ILE A 273 7.04 -9.04 31.63
CA ILE A 273 6.48 -9.46 30.35
C ILE A 273 6.97 -8.54 29.26
N GLU A 274 7.43 -9.13 28.16
CA GLU A 274 7.90 -8.38 27.01
C GLU A 274 7.34 -8.97 25.71
N ALA A 275 6.86 -8.11 24.82
CA ALA A 275 6.52 -8.48 23.45
C ALA A 275 7.34 -7.61 22.49
N ARG A 276 8.10 -8.27 21.60
CA ARG A 276 8.95 -7.64 20.60
C ARG A 276 8.45 -7.96 19.20
N PHE A 277 8.27 -6.94 18.37
CA PHE A 277 8.00 -7.14 16.96
C PHE A 277 9.31 -7.26 16.18
N VAL A 278 9.51 -8.38 15.51
CA VAL A 278 10.71 -8.65 14.70
C VAL A 278 10.39 -8.69 13.21
N ASN A 279 11.43 -8.59 12.37
CA ASN A 279 11.27 -8.74 10.94
C ASN A 279 10.86 -10.17 10.59
N THR A 280 9.80 -10.30 9.79
CA THR A 280 9.38 -11.56 9.21
C THR A 280 10.23 -11.90 7.99
N PRO A 281 10.34 -13.19 7.58
CA PRO A 281 11.10 -13.58 6.39
C PRO A 281 10.69 -12.81 5.13
N ILE A 282 9.39 -12.59 4.94
CA ILE A 282 8.87 -11.83 3.79
C ILE A 282 9.29 -10.35 3.84
N ARG A 283 9.33 -9.73 5.02
CA ARG A 283 9.86 -8.36 5.18
C ARG A 283 11.34 -8.31 4.88
N THR A 284 12.11 -9.29 5.31
CA THR A 284 13.54 -9.40 4.98
C THR A 284 13.76 -9.49 3.47
N VAL A 285 13.02 -10.35 2.77
CA VAL A 285 13.08 -10.45 1.30
C VAL A 285 12.70 -9.13 0.63
N ALA A 286 11.62 -8.48 1.07
CA ALA A 286 11.19 -7.19 0.52
C ALA A 286 12.24 -6.08 0.73
N ASN A 287 12.89 -6.05 1.91
CA ASN A 287 13.98 -5.13 2.20
C ASN A 287 15.20 -5.39 1.30
N CYS A 288 15.56 -6.65 1.06
CA CYS A 288 16.63 -7.00 0.13
C CYS A 288 16.32 -6.55 -1.31
N ILE A 289 15.10 -6.80 -1.80
CA ILE A 289 14.66 -6.36 -3.13
C ILE A 289 14.75 -4.83 -3.24
N SER A 290 14.33 -4.11 -2.19
CA SER A 290 14.39 -2.65 -2.15
C SER A 290 15.83 -2.14 -2.21
N LEU A 291 16.73 -2.75 -1.43
CA LEU A 291 18.15 -2.40 -1.44
C LEU A 291 18.79 -2.67 -2.80
N ILE A 292 18.54 -3.85 -3.39
CA ILE A 292 19.03 -4.21 -4.73
C ILE A 292 18.52 -3.21 -5.77
N SER A 293 17.25 -2.80 -5.68
CA SER A 293 16.66 -1.82 -6.59
C SER A 293 17.33 -0.45 -6.47
N ILE A 294 17.63 0.02 -5.25
CA ILE A 294 18.36 1.27 -5.02
C ILE A 294 19.77 1.19 -5.62
N VAL A 295 20.50 0.09 -5.35
CA VAL A 295 21.85 -0.12 -5.88
C VAL A 295 21.83 -0.18 -7.41
N ALA A 296 20.87 -0.88 -8.00
CA ALA A 296 20.70 -0.95 -9.45
C ALA A 296 20.41 0.44 -10.06
N CYS A 297 19.54 1.24 -9.44
CA CYS A 297 19.27 2.61 -9.87
C CYS A 297 20.54 3.48 -9.82
N LEU A 298 21.32 3.42 -8.74
CA LEU A 298 22.58 4.16 -8.61
C LEU A 298 23.63 3.70 -9.64
N ALA A 299 23.72 2.40 -9.89
CA ALA A 299 24.62 1.83 -10.90
C ALA A 299 24.23 2.31 -12.31
N LEU A 300 22.94 2.34 -12.65
CA LEU A 300 22.45 2.84 -13.94
C LEU A 300 22.75 4.34 -14.12
N CYS A 301 22.54 5.14 -13.07
CA CYS A 301 22.83 6.57 -13.09
C CYS A 301 24.33 6.87 -13.29
N THR A 302 25.22 6.04 -12.73
CA THR A 302 26.67 6.22 -12.86
C THR A 302 27.22 5.67 -14.18
N TYR A 303 26.71 4.53 -14.65
CA TYR A 303 27.10 3.94 -15.93
C TYR A 303 26.73 4.85 -17.11
N GLY A 304 25.53 5.44 -17.10
CA GLY A 304 25.07 6.34 -18.17
C GLY A 304 25.92 7.61 -18.35
N LYS A 305 26.65 8.04 -17.31
CA LYS A 305 27.59 9.17 -17.39
C LYS A 305 28.90 8.80 -18.11
N LYS A 306 29.39 7.57 -17.95
CA LYS A 306 30.66 7.12 -18.55
C LYS A 306 30.57 6.86 -20.06
N THR A 307 29.38 6.56 -20.59
CA THR A 307 29.19 6.33 -22.03
C THR A 307 29.03 7.61 -22.86
N ASN A 308 28.92 8.79 -22.22
CA ASN A 308 28.78 10.09 -22.88
C ASN A 308 30.00 11.01 -22.67
N ALA A 309 31.07 10.50 -22.05
CA ALA A 309 32.40 11.12 -21.99
C ALA A 309 33.32 10.32 -22.93
#